data_AF-A0A8T4J165-F1
#
_entry.id   AF-A0A8T4J165-F1
#
_cell.length_a   1.000
_cell.length_b   1.000
_cell.length_c   1.000
_cell.angle_alpha   90.00
_cell.angle_beta   90.00
_cell.angle_gamma   90.00
#
_symmetry.space_group_name_H-M   'P 1'
#
loop_
_entity.id
_entity.type
_entity.pdbx_description
1 polymer ?
#
loop_
_entity_poly.entity_id
_entity_poly.type
_entity_poly.pdbx_seq_one_letter_code
_entity_poly.pdbx_strand_id
1 'polypeptide(L)'
;QAAAAAEWVRERRHEDKDLRIDLVVDNREKEEYAHDLSRYFQESLKKTDIAPETPDGLPFVSGTDSAATALASYADRVCRPEHPLDAVYFAGRGRELKLFIEALADPRHADCDLTVLSGSSSVGVFFEQPGEPAPAAEGDLLGTWEKREGLTVLYTAYAHPSAPADIYDRDDPYPDFERRYTGAFGGRPQVELGSGQAMMGYDAVYALAKAVRNAAGPAGDEDVDEAAVHNMLLQLGQGQGGPVHGLSGEIAFDSRGRPRDRAVPLVELRPEPGRHYTYRDTLWP
;
A
#
# COMPACT_ATOMS: atom_id res chain seq x y z
N GLN A 1 6.10 2.76 -3.44
CA GLN A 1 5.41 1.45 -3.46
C GLN A 1 6.30 0.38 -4.08
N ALA A 2 6.38 0.23 -5.40
CA ALA A 2 7.19 -0.83 -6.01
C ALA A 2 8.70 -0.76 -5.69
N ALA A 3 9.29 0.44 -5.54
CA ALA A 3 10.69 0.58 -5.11
C ALA A 3 10.88 0.05 -3.68
N ALA A 4 10.05 0.51 -2.74
CA ALA A 4 10.02 -0.01 -1.37
C ALA A 4 9.80 -1.53 -1.31
N ALA A 5 8.89 -2.08 -2.13
CA ALA A 5 8.69 -3.52 -2.22
C ALA A 5 9.98 -4.28 -2.62
N ALA A 6 10.77 -3.71 -3.52
CA ALA A 6 12.07 -4.26 -3.87
C ALA A 6 13.10 -4.15 -2.75
N GLU A 7 13.08 -3.08 -1.93
CA GLU A 7 13.95 -3.01 -0.74
C GLU A 7 13.65 -4.14 0.24
N TRP A 8 12.38 -4.43 0.52
CA TRP A 8 11.99 -5.58 1.35
C TRP A 8 12.55 -6.89 0.78
N VAL A 9 12.53 -7.07 -0.54
CA VAL A 9 13.14 -8.25 -1.20
C VAL A 9 14.66 -8.27 -1.05
N ARG A 10 15.34 -7.12 -1.15
CA ARG A 10 16.81 -7.06 -0.96
C ARG A 10 17.20 -7.47 0.44
N GLU A 11 16.51 -6.94 1.45
CA GLU A 11 16.70 -7.30 2.85
C GLU A 11 16.49 -8.79 3.07
N ARG A 12 15.38 -9.33 2.57
CA ARG A 12 15.10 -10.77 2.68
C ARG A 12 16.14 -11.63 1.97
N ARG A 13 16.66 -11.18 0.82
CA ARG A 13 17.71 -11.90 0.08
C ARG A 13 19.04 -11.98 0.84
N HIS A 14 19.33 -11.00 1.69
CA HIS A 14 20.51 -11.06 2.56
C HIS A 14 20.41 -12.22 3.56
N GLU A 15 19.19 -12.59 3.96
CA GLU A 15 18.90 -13.71 4.86
C GLU A 15 18.76 -15.04 4.10
N ASP A 16 18.13 -15.01 2.93
CA ASP A 16 17.87 -16.18 2.09
C ASP A 16 18.23 -15.91 0.62
N LYS A 17 19.32 -16.54 0.17
CA LYS A 17 19.85 -16.33 -1.20
C LYS A 17 19.02 -17.02 -2.27
N ASP A 18 18.20 -17.98 -1.90
CA ASP A 18 17.45 -18.83 -2.82
C ASP A 18 15.98 -18.39 -2.91
N LEU A 19 15.65 -17.16 -2.50
CA LEU A 19 14.30 -16.58 -2.49
C LEU A 19 13.60 -16.68 -3.86
N ARG A 20 12.41 -17.28 -3.87
CA ARG A 20 11.59 -17.57 -5.05
C ARG A 20 10.34 -16.72 -5.04
N ILE A 21 10.22 -15.88 -6.06
CA ILE A 21 9.18 -14.86 -6.17
C ILE A 21 8.43 -15.03 -7.49
N ASP A 22 7.12 -14.81 -7.48
CA ASP A 22 6.34 -14.64 -8.71
C ASP A 22 5.42 -13.41 -8.60
N LEU A 23 4.78 -13.04 -9.70
CA LEU A 23 3.82 -11.95 -9.76
C LEU A 23 2.42 -12.48 -10.06
N VAL A 24 1.41 -11.95 -9.39
CA VAL A 24 0.00 -12.11 -9.76
C VAL A 24 -0.49 -10.76 -10.26
N VAL A 25 -1.00 -10.71 -11.50
CA VAL A 25 -1.20 -9.45 -12.22
C VAL A 25 -2.64 -9.33 -12.70
N ASP A 26 -3.33 -8.25 -12.34
CA ASP A 26 -4.60 -7.91 -12.95
C ASP A 26 -4.37 -7.30 -14.34
N ASN A 27 -4.94 -7.91 -15.37
CA ASN A 27 -4.77 -7.55 -16.77
C ASN A 27 -6.05 -6.95 -17.39
N ARG A 28 -6.95 -6.41 -16.57
CA ARG A 28 -8.13 -5.69 -17.04
C ARG A 28 -7.72 -4.41 -17.79
N GLU A 29 -8.00 -4.36 -19.10
CA GLU A 29 -7.53 -3.33 -20.07
C GLU A 29 -7.73 -1.85 -19.68
N LYS A 30 -8.63 -1.53 -18.74
CA LYS A 30 -8.93 -0.16 -18.29
C LYS A 30 -8.54 0.11 -16.85
N GLU A 31 -7.75 -0.77 -16.24
CA GLU A 31 -7.35 -0.65 -14.84
C GLU A 31 -5.93 -0.09 -14.72
N GLU A 32 -5.83 1.24 -14.83
CA GLU A 32 -4.53 1.95 -14.84
C GLU A 32 -3.69 1.68 -13.59
N TYR A 33 -4.32 1.56 -12.41
CA TYR A 33 -3.60 1.29 -11.17
C TYR A 33 -2.88 -0.06 -11.20
N ALA A 34 -3.56 -1.13 -11.61
CA ALA A 34 -2.96 -2.46 -11.62
C ALA A 34 -1.92 -2.63 -12.73
N HIS A 35 -2.16 -2.00 -13.89
CA HIS A 35 -1.19 -1.94 -14.97
C HIS A 35 0.10 -1.22 -14.55
N ASP A 36 0.00 -0.06 -13.89
CA ASP A 36 1.19 0.64 -13.41
C ASP A 36 1.87 -0.13 -12.28
N LEU A 37 1.12 -0.67 -11.32
CA LEU A 37 1.69 -1.42 -10.20
C LEU A 37 2.46 -2.65 -10.68
N SER A 38 1.88 -3.45 -11.59
CA SER A 38 2.55 -4.63 -12.17
C SER A 38 3.80 -4.27 -12.94
N ARG A 39 3.73 -3.24 -13.80
CA ARG A 39 4.89 -2.73 -14.52
C ARG A 39 6.00 -2.29 -13.58
N TYR A 40 5.69 -1.49 -12.57
CA TYR A 40 6.70 -1.03 -11.62
C TYR A 40 7.25 -2.16 -10.73
N PHE A 41 6.43 -3.15 -10.36
CA PHE A 41 6.90 -4.36 -9.68
C PHE A 41 7.92 -5.14 -10.51
N GLN A 42 7.63 -5.38 -11.79
CA GLN A 42 8.57 -6.03 -12.70
C GLN A 42 9.85 -5.20 -12.89
N GLU A 43 9.73 -3.88 -13.06
CA GLU A 43 10.88 -2.96 -13.16
C GLU A 43 11.74 -2.96 -11.89
N SER A 44 11.11 -3.03 -10.72
CA SER A 44 11.79 -3.05 -9.42
C SER A 44 12.49 -4.38 -9.14
N LEU A 45 11.87 -5.52 -9.43
CA LEU A 45 12.49 -6.85 -9.26
C LEU A 45 13.72 -7.02 -10.15
N LYS A 46 13.72 -6.46 -11.36
CA LYS A 46 14.91 -6.45 -12.23
C LYS A 46 16.12 -5.76 -11.58
N LYS A 47 15.92 -4.92 -10.55
CA LYS A 47 16.97 -4.25 -9.79
C LYS A 47 17.39 -5.01 -8.52
N THR A 48 16.84 -6.19 -8.24
CA THR A 48 17.16 -7.03 -7.06
C THR A 48 17.92 -8.31 -7.43
N ASP A 49 18.30 -8.47 -8.70
CA ASP A 49 18.87 -9.71 -9.28
C ASP A 49 17.98 -10.95 -9.12
N ILE A 50 16.70 -10.79 -8.76
CA ILE A 50 15.71 -11.87 -8.67
C ILE A 50 14.81 -11.78 -9.91
N ALA A 51 14.78 -12.86 -10.67
CA ALA A 51 13.82 -13.03 -11.75
C ALA A 51 12.54 -13.67 -11.20
N PRO A 52 11.36 -13.25 -11.67
CA PRO A 52 10.15 -13.95 -11.32
C PRO A 52 10.14 -15.36 -11.93
N GLU A 53 9.55 -16.30 -11.19
CA GLU A 53 9.38 -17.70 -11.64
C GLU A 53 8.55 -17.80 -12.92
N THR A 54 7.58 -16.89 -13.11
CA THR A 54 6.87 -16.70 -14.37
C THR A 54 7.26 -15.35 -14.99
N PRO A 55 7.93 -15.33 -16.15
CA PRO A 55 8.41 -14.08 -16.77
C PRO A 55 7.32 -13.01 -16.97
N ASP A 56 6.13 -13.41 -17.38
CA ASP A 56 4.99 -12.51 -17.63
C ASP A 56 4.04 -12.40 -16.43
N GLY A 57 4.35 -13.06 -15.31
CA GLY A 57 3.48 -13.21 -14.15
C GLY A 57 2.28 -14.13 -14.39
N LEU A 58 1.39 -14.18 -13.41
CA LEU A 58 0.16 -14.97 -13.35
C LEU A 58 -1.03 -14.04 -13.59
N PRO A 59 -1.55 -13.93 -14.82
CA PRO A 59 -2.56 -12.93 -15.15
C PRO A 59 -3.96 -13.33 -14.69
N PHE A 60 -4.75 -12.40 -14.18
CA PHE A 60 -6.19 -12.57 -14.00
C PHE A 60 -6.93 -11.32 -14.51
N VAL A 61 -8.25 -11.36 -14.59
CA VAL A 61 -9.07 -10.19 -15.00
C VAL A 61 -10.08 -9.88 -13.89
N SER A 62 -9.87 -8.75 -13.20
CA SER A 62 -10.75 -8.31 -12.10
C SER A 62 -12.18 -7.99 -12.56
N GLY A 63 -13.12 -8.09 -11.62
CA GLY A 63 -14.54 -7.79 -11.85
C GLY A 63 -15.25 -8.76 -12.80
N THR A 64 -14.69 -9.95 -13.00
CA THR A 64 -15.32 -11.05 -13.74
C THR A 64 -15.66 -12.19 -12.79
N ASP A 65 -16.68 -12.99 -13.12
CA ASP A 65 -17.03 -14.19 -12.35
C ASP A 65 -15.88 -15.21 -12.29
N SER A 66 -14.95 -15.15 -13.25
CA SER A 66 -13.79 -16.04 -13.33
C SER A 66 -12.59 -15.63 -12.47
N ALA A 67 -12.58 -14.42 -11.91
CA ALA A 67 -11.44 -13.90 -11.15
C ALA A 67 -11.12 -14.78 -9.93
N ALA A 68 -12.15 -15.17 -9.17
CA ALA A 68 -12.00 -16.04 -8.01
C ALA A 68 -11.41 -17.40 -8.40
N THR A 69 -11.87 -18.00 -9.52
CA THR A 69 -11.35 -19.27 -10.02
C THR A 69 -9.88 -19.18 -10.44
N ALA A 70 -9.49 -18.10 -11.12
CA ALA A 70 -8.10 -17.88 -11.51
C ALA A 70 -7.19 -17.74 -10.28
N LEU A 71 -7.60 -16.93 -9.31
CA LEU A 71 -6.84 -16.71 -8.07
C LEU A 71 -6.73 -17.98 -7.22
N ALA A 72 -7.78 -18.80 -7.16
CA ALA A 72 -7.73 -20.11 -6.52
C ALA A 72 -6.72 -21.06 -7.20
N SER A 73 -6.71 -21.09 -8.53
CA SER A 73 -5.70 -21.86 -9.28
C SER A 73 -4.28 -21.36 -9.03
N TYR A 74 -4.09 -20.05 -8.81
CA TYR A 74 -2.78 -19.50 -8.47
C TYR A 74 -2.38 -19.81 -7.04
N ALA A 75 -3.30 -19.82 -6.07
CA ALA A 75 -3.02 -20.27 -4.71
C ALA A 75 -2.49 -21.72 -4.70
N ASP A 76 -3.13 -22.62 -5.45
CA ASP A 76 -2.65 -24.00 -5.63
C ASP A 76 -1.24 -24.06 -6.24
N ARG A 77 -0.95 -23.18 -7.22
CA ARG A 77 0.35 -23.15 -7.90
C ARG A 77 1.47 -22.63 -7.01
N VAL A 78 1.24 -21.56 -6.25
CA VAL A 78 2.28 -20.92 -5.43
C VAL A 78 2.60 -21.73 -4.18
N CYS A 79 1.63 -22.52 -3.70
CA CYS A 79 1.77 -23.42 -2.56
C CYS A 79 2.06 -24.88 -2.96
N ARG A 80 2.50 -25.14 -4.19
CA ARG A 80 2.84 -26.50 -4.63
C ARG A 80 4.05 -27.05 -3.85
N PRO A 81 3.96 -28.23 -3.21
CA PRO A 81 5.04 -28.76 -2.37
C PRO A 81 6.36 -28.99 -3.11
N GLU A 82 6.31 -29.31 -4.41
CA GLU A 82 7.51 -29.63 -5.18
C GLU A 82 8.35 -28.38 -5.49
N HIS A 83 7.75 -27.19 -5.45
CA HIS A 83 8.38 -25.94 -5.86
C HIS A 83 7.65 -24.74 -5.23
N PRO A 84 7.66 -24.63 -3.88
CA PRO A 84 6.94 -23.60 -3.14
C PRO A 84 7.54 -22.22 -3.46
N LEU A 85 6.72 -21.17 -3.44
CA LEU A 85 7.19 -19.78 -3.49
C LEU A 85 7.36 -19.23 -2.09
N ASP A 86 8.36 -18.38 -1.89
CA ASP A 86 8.56 -17.64 -0.64
C ASP A 86 7.74 -16.35 -0.63
N ALA A 87 7.55 -15.74 -1.80
CA ALA A 87 6.76 -14.54 -1.93
C ALA A 87 6.01 -14.41 -3.26
N VAL A 88 4.92 -13.64 -3.23
CA VAL A 88 4.17 -13.22 -4.41
C VAL A 88 3.98 -11.71 -4.36
N TYR A 89 4.33 -11.04 -5.46
CA TYR A 89 3.94 -9.65 -5.69
C TYR A 89 2.56 -9.62 -6.31
N PHE A 90 1.58 -9.11 -5.56
CA PHE A 90 0.20 -9.03 -6.00
C PHE A 90 -0.11 -7.63 -6.56
N ALA A 91 -0.21 -7.53 -7.89
CA ALA A 91 -0.55 -6.32 -8.61
C ALA A 91 -2.05 -6.28 -8.96
N GLY A 92 -2.89 -6.19 -7.93
CA GLY A 92 -4.33 -6.03 -8.05
C GLY A 92 -4.88 -5.07 -6.98
N ARG A 93 -6.21 -4.93 -6.91
CA ARG A 93 -6.89 -4.10 -5.89
C ARG A 93 -7.27 -4.93 -4.66
N GLY A 94 -7.65 -4.25 -3.58
CA GLY A 94 -7.99 -4.89 -2.30
C GLY A 94 -9.10 -5.94 -2.41
N ARG A 95 -10.09 -5.76 -3.30
CA ARG A 95 -11.15 -6.74 -3.52
C ARG A 95 -10.60 -8.06 -4.05
N GLU A 96 -9.77 -8.01 -5.09
CA GLU A 96 -9.18 -9.23 -5.66
C GLU A 96 -8.07 -9.81 -4.76
N LEU A 97 -7.38 -8.96 -3.98
CA LEU A 97 -6.49 -9.44 -2.94
C LEU A 97 -7.26 -10.24 -1.88
N LYS A 98 -8.46 -9.80 -1.47
CA LYS A 98 -9.33 -10.54 -0.55
C LYS A 98 -9.62 -11.95 -1.06
N LEU A 99 -10.00 -12.08 -2.34
CA LEU A 99 -10.23 -13.39 -2.99
C LEU A 99 -8.98 -14.27 -3.01
N PHE A 100 -7.80 -13.67 -3.20
CA PHE A 100 -6.54 -14.43 -3.20
C PHE A 100 -6.14 -14.90 -1.79
N ILE A 101 -6.34 -14.06 -0.77
CA ILE A 101 -6.14 -14.44 0.63
C ILE A 101 -7.12 -15.55 1.03
N GLU A 102 -8.40 -15.44 0.64
CA GLU A 102 -9.42 -16.49 0.83
C GLU A 102 -8.95 -17.83 0.25
N ALA A 103 -8.40 -17.81 -0.97
CA ALA A 103 -7.89 -19.00 -1.61
C ALA A 103 -6.65 -19.59 -0.90
N LEU A 104 -5.72 -18.74 -0.43
CA LEU A 104 -4.50 -19.16 0.28
C LEU A 104 -4.76 -19.65 1.71
N ALA A 105 -5.89 -19.25 2.30
CA ALA A 105 -6.34 -19.70 3.61
C ALA A 105 -7.03 -21.07 3.58
N ASP A 106 -7.20 -21.68 2.40
CA ASP A 106 -7.71 -23.04 2.26
C ASP A 106 -6.83 -24.03 3.06
N PRO A 107 -7.41 -24.94 3.87
CA PRO A 107 -6.64 -25.91 4.66
C PRO A 107 -5.66 -26.77 3.85
N ARG A 108 -5.87 -26.93 2.54
CA ARG A 108 -4.94 -27.64 1.64
C ARG A 108 -3.57 -26.96 1.53
N HIS A 109 -3.47 -25.68 1.88
CA HIS A 109 -2.23 -24.92 1.85
C HIS A 109 -1.61 -24.72 3.23
N ALA A 110 -2.02 -25.47 4.25
CA ALA A 110 -1.56 -25.27 5.64
C ALA A 110 -0.02 -25.30 5.81
N ASP A 111 0.69 -26.12 5.01
CA ASP A 111 2.15 -26.27 5.09
C ASP A 111 2.93 -25.31 4.17
N CYS A 112 2.28 -24.29 3.61
CA CYS A 112 2.89 -23.34 2.68
C CYS A 112 3.26 -22.03 3.39
N ASP A 113 4.55 -21.79 3.64
CA ASP A 113 5.00 -20.47 4.11
C ASP A 113 5.09 -19.50 2.93
N LEU A 114 4.28 -18.44 2.96
CA LEU A 114 4.18 -17.50 1.83
C LEU A 114 4.00 -16.07 2.30
N THR A 115 4.75 -15.15 1.71
CA THR A 115 4.52 -13.71 1.84
C THR A 115 3.85 -13.13 0.60
N VAL A 116 2.66 -12.56 0.74
CA VAL A 116 2.02 -11.77 -0.32
C VAL A 116 2.36 -10.30 -0.09
N LEU A 117 2.99 -9.64 -1.06
CA LEU A 117 3.29 -8.21 -1.01
C LEU A 117 2.50 -7.44 -2.08
N SER A 118 1.76 -6.43 -1.66
CA SER A 118 0.86 -5.66 -2.52
C SER A 118 1.05 -4.14 -2.39
N GLY A 119 0.28 -3.38 -3.17
CA GLY A 119 0.21 -1.92 -3.07
C GLY A 119 -0.85 -1.40 -2.09
N SER A 120 -0.96 -0.09 -2.01
CA SER A 120 -1.81 0.68 -1.08
C SER A 120 -3.29 0.36 -1.19
N SER A 121 -3.79 -0.11 -2.34
CA SER A 121 -5.19 -0.52 -2.50
C SER A 121 -5.57 -1.74 -1.64
N SER A 122 -4.60 -2.39 -0.99
CA SER A 122 -4.81 -3.47 -0.02
C SER A 122 -5.68 -3.07 1.17
N VAL A 123 -5.81 -1.77 1.48
CA VAL A 123 -6.78 -1.30 2.48
C VAL A 123 -8.22 -1.73 2.15
N GLY A 124 -8.52 -1.96 0.87
CA GLY A 124 -9.81 -2.46 0.40
C GLY A 124 -10.16 -3.89 0.81
N VAL A 125 -9.24 -4.66 1.43
CA VAL A 125 -9.54 -6.02 1.93
C VAL A 125 -10.61 -5.99 3.02
N PHE A 126 -10.64 -4.93 3.84
CA PHE A 126 -11.57 -4.78 4.97
C PHE A 126 -12.67 -3.74 4.73
N PHE A 127 -12.80 -3.20 3.51
CA PHE A 127 -13.86 -2.26 3.18
C PHE A 127 -14.95 -2.93 2.36
N GLU A 128 -16.19 -2.88 2.84
CA GLU A 128 -17.35 -3.23 2.02
C GLU A 128 -17.65 -2.10 1.02
N GLN A 129 -17.88 -2.45 -0.24
CA GLN A 129 -18.34 -1.48 -1.24
C GLN A 129 -19.85 -1.21 -1.03
N PRO A 130 -20.30 0.05 -0.94
CA PRO A 130 -21.73 0.35 -0.88
C PRO A 130 -22.47 -0.23 -2.09
N GLY A 131 -23.46 -1.09 -1.85
CA GLY A 131 -24.33 -1.65 -2.89
C GLY A 131 -23.90 -3.00 -3.47
N GLU A 132 -22.75 -3.55 -3.04
CA GLU A 132 -22.44 -4.96 -3.28
C GLU A 132 -22.94 -5.78 -2.08
N PRO A 133 -23.54 -6.97 -2.30
CA PRO A 133 -23.85 -7.86 -1.19
C PRO A 133 -22.53 -8.14 -0.45
N ALA A 134 -22.50 -7.85 0.85
CA ALA A 134 -21.44 -8.32 1.72
C ALA A 134 -21.21 -9.80 1.36
N PRO A 135 -19.98 -10.22 0.99
CA PRO A 135 -19.74 -11.64 0.82
C PRO A 135 -20.23 -12.31 2.10
N ALA A 136 -21.12 -13.29 1.98
CA ALA A 136 -21.88 -13.90 3.08
C ALA A 136 -20.99 -14.61 4.15
N ALA A 137 -19.69 -14.33 4.13
CA ALA A 137 -18.59 -15.08 4.68
C ALA A 137 -17.46 -14.18 5.20
N GLU A 138 -17.66 -12.88 5.47
CA GLU A 138 -16.58 -12.07 6.07
C GLU A 138 -16.12 -12.66 7.43
N GLY A 139 -17.04 -13.26 8.19
CA GLY A 139 -16.69 -14.02 9.40
C GLY A 139 -15.96 -15.35 9.13
N ASP A 140 -16.16 -15.97 7.97
CA ASP A 140 -15.51 -17.25 7.61
C ASP A 140 -14.09 -17.02 7.06
N LEU A 141 -13.88 -15.98 6.25
CA LEU A 141 -12.55 -15.58 5.79
C LEU A 141 -11.65 -15.21 6.98
N LEU A 142 -12.08 -14.30 7.86
CA LEU A 142 -11.20 -13.86 8.95
C LEU A 142 -10.84 -15.03 9.86
N GLY A 143 -11.79 -15.93 10.14
CA GLY A 143 -11.55 -17.12 10.96
C GLY A 143 -10.70 -18.20 10.29
N THR A 144 -10.73 -18.33 8.96
CA THR A 144 -9.86 -19.26 8.21
C THR A 144 -8.45 -18.69 8.06
N TRP A 145 -8.35 -17.40 7.70
CA TRP A 145 -7.07 -16.70 7.63
C TRP A 145 -6.37 -16.63 8.99
N GLU A 146 -7.08 -16.38 10.09
CA GLU A 146 -6.47 -16.37 11.44
C GLU A 146 -5.82 -17.71 11.80
N LYS A 147 -6.34 -18.82 11.28
CA LYS A 147 -5.78 -20.17 11.48
C LYS A 147 -4.68 -20.53 10.49
N ARG A 148 -4.44 -19.70 9.47
CA ARG A 148 -3.45 -19.92 8.43
C ARG A 148 -2.08 -19.45 8.92
N GLU A 149 -1.40 -20.32 9.67
CA GLU A 149 0.02 -20.14 10.02
C GLU A 149 0.87 -20.09 8.75
N GLY A 150 1.91 -19.27 8.70
CA GLY A 150 2.82 -19.18 7.54
C GLY A 150 2.39 -18.22 6.41
N LEU A 151 1.13 -17.76 6.39
CA LEU A 151 0.69 -16.74 5.43
C LEU A 151 0.89 -15.32 6.00
N THR A 152 1.81 -14.57 5.40
CA THR A 152 2.04 -13.15 5.71
C THR A 152 1.52 -12.29 4.57
N VAL A 153 0.69 -11.28 4.86
CA VAL A 153 0.19 -10.36 3.83
C VAL A 153 0.66 -8.95 4.13
N LEU A 154 1.60 -8.47 3.33
CA LEU A 154 2.20 -7.15 3.44
C LEU A 154 1.68 -6.23 2.34
N TYR A 155 1.65 -4.93 2.61
CA TYR A 155 1.49 -3.95 1.56
C TYR A 155 2.29 -2.69 1.83
N THR A 156 2.66 -2.02 0.75
CA THR A 156 3.31 -0.71 0.80
C THR A 156 2.24 0.37 0.94
N ALA A 157 2.05 0.86 2.16
CA ALA A 157 1.05 1.88 2.47
C ALA A 157 1.55 3.28 2.07
N TYR A 158 0.62 4.23 1.94
CA TYR A 158 1.00 5.63 1.76
C TYR A 158 1.22 6.36 3.09
N ALA A 159 0.61 5.89 4.17
CA ALA A 159 0.70 6.45 5.50
C ALA A 159 0.34 5.36 6.54
N HIS A 160 0.88 5.49 7.74
CA HIS A 160 0.48 4.68 8.90
C HIS A 160 0.74 5.48 10.18
N PRO A 161 -0.15 5.45 11.20
CA PRO A 161 0.01 6.16 12.48
C PRO A 161 1.38 6.06 13.16
N SER A 162 2.03 4.91 13.04
CA SER A 162 3.34 4.65 13.65
C SER A 162 4.53 5.13 12.83
N ALA A 163 4.38 5.34 11.52
CA ALA A 163 5.49 5.70 10.64
C ALA A 163 6.12 7.08 10.94
N PRO A 164 5.37 8.12 11.34
CA PRO A 164 5.94 9.44 11.65
C PRO A 164 7.04 9.41 12.71
N ALA A 165 6.96 8.50 13.67
CA ALA A 165 7.99 8.34 14.70
C ALA A 165 9.34 7.86 14.12
N ASP A 166 9.32 7.14 13.00
CA ASP A 166 10.52 6.66 12.30
C ASP A 166 10.99 7.65 11.21
N ILE A 167 10.09 8.51 10.74
CA ILE A 167 10.37 9.50 9.69
C ILE A 167 10.92 10.81 10.28
N TYR A 168 10.43 11.23 11.44
CA TYR A 168 10.75 12.52 12.04
C TYR A 168 11.58 12.38 13.32
N ASP A 169 12.83 12.84 13.28
CA ASP A 169 13.69 12.94 14.48
C ASP A 169 13.14 13.87 15.56
N ARG A 170 12.35 14.88 15.13
CA ARG A 170 11.74 15.91 15.98
C ARG A 170 10.48 16.45 15.31
N ASP A 171 9.62 17.09 16.09
CA ASP A 171 8.41 17.77 15.61
C ASP A 171 7.43 16.85 14.84
N ASP A 172 7.30 15.59 15.28
CA ASP A 172 6.31 14.66 14.76
C ASP A 172 4.89 15.28 14.83
N PRO A 173 4.22 15.50 13.68
CA PRO A 173 2.91 16.12 13.64
C PRO A 173 1.76 15.19 14.04
N TYR A 174 1.99 13.87 14.12
CA TYR A 174 0.93 12.88 14.31
C TYR A 174 0.22 12.97 15.68
N PRO A 175 0.91 13.13 16.83
CA PRO A 175 0.23 13.20 18.13
C PRO A 175 -0.75 14.37 18.27
N ASP A 176 -0.47 15.50 17.61
CA ASP A 176 -1.40 16.64 17.59
C ASP A 176 -2.59 16.42 16.66
N PHE A 177 -2.34 15.82 15.49
CA PHE A 177 -3.40 15.39 14.59
C PHE A 177 -4.34 14.38 15.24
N GLU A 178 -3.82 13.32 15.86
CA GLU A 178 -4.62 12.28 16.51
C GLU A 178 -5.55 12.88 17.58
N ARG A 179 -5.00 13.75 18.46
CA ARG A 179 -5.79 14.45 19.48
C ARG A 179 -6.90 15.31 18.89
N ARG A 180 -6.62 16.05 17.81
CA ARG A 180 -7.63 16.91 17.17
C ARG A 180 -8.68 16.10 16.42
N TYR A 181 -8.27 15.05 15.72
CA TYR A 181 -9.16 14.16 14.98
C TYR A 181 -10.12 13.47 15.93
N THR A 182 -9.61 12.83 16.98
CA THR A 182 -10.45 12.19 18.00
C THR A 182 -11.33 13.18 18.76
N GLY A 183 -10.83 14.39 19.05
CA GLY A 183 -11.64 15.45 19.65
C GLY A 183 -12.82 15.89 18.78
N ALA A 184 -12.66 15.88 17.46
CA ALA A 184 -13.68 16.31 16.50
C ALA A 184 -14.67 15.19 16.11
N PHE A 185 -14.16 13.96 15.91
CA PHE A 185 -14.93 12.85 15.33
C PHE A 185 -15.21 11.71 16.31
N GLY A 186 -14.58 11.71 17.49
CA GLY A 186 -14.64 10.61 18.44
C GLY A 186 -13.90 9.37 17.93
N GLY A 187 -14.29 8.20 18.44
CA GLY A 187 -13.74 6.91 18.01
C GLY A 187 -12.45 6.48 18.70
N ARG A 188 -11.94 5.32 18.27
CA ARG A 188 -10.70 4.71 18.78
C ARG A 188 -9.60 4.94 17.73
N PRO A 189 -8.50 5.69 18.01
CA PRO A 189 -7.47 6.01 17.02
C PRO A 189 -7.00 4.83 16.17
N GLN A 190 -6.72 3.69 16.81
CA GLN A 190 -6.25 2.48 16.17
C GLN A 190 -7.24 1.90 15.14
N VAL A 191 -8.54 2.17 15.32
CA VAL A 191 -9.60 1.75 14.38
C VAL A 191 -9.77 2.80 13.28
N GLU A 192 -9.94 4.06 13.67
CA GLU A 192 -10.30 5.13 12.72
C GLU A 192 -9.12 5.60 11.86
N LEU A 193 -7.90 5.56 12.41
CA LEU A 193 -6.68 6.06 11.76
C LEU A 193 -5.76 4.95 11.28
N GLY A 194 -6.00 3.70 11.68
CA GLY A 194 -5.10 2.56 11.41
C GLY A 194 -4.79 2.34 9.93
N SER A 195 -5.74 2.59 9.04
CA SER A 195 -5.54 2.44 7.58
C SER A 195 -4.67 3.55 6.96
N GLY A 196 -4.40 4.63 7.69
CA GLY A 196 -3.70 5.82 7.21
C GLY A 196 -4.51 6.68 6.22
N GLN A 197 -5.76 6.32 5.88
CA GLN A 197 -6.55 7.07 4.90
C GLN A 197 -6.88 8.50 5.35
N ALA A 198 -7.23 8.68 6.63
CA ALA A 198 -7.46 10.01 7.19
C ALA A 198 -6.20 10.90 7.15
N MET A 199 -5.02 10.29 7.36
CA MET A 199 -3.74 10.99 7.25
C MET A 199 -3.49 11.45 5.81
N MET A 200 -3.78 10.61 4.82
CA MET A 200 -3.68 10.97 3.40
C MET A 200 -4.61 12.12 3.02
N GLY A 201 -5.85 12.10 3.51
CA GLY A 201 -6.80 13.19 3.32
C GLY A 201 -6.31 14.51 3.92
N TYR A 202 -5.77 14.46 5.14
CA TYR A 202 -5.17 15.62 5.80
C TYR A 202 -3.99 16.18 4.99
N ASP A 203 -3.06 15.32 4.59
CA ASP A 203 -1.86 15.72 3.85
C ASP A 203 -2.18 16.35 2.51
N ALA A 204 -3.16 15.81 1.78
CA ALA A 204 -3.61 16.38 0.51
C ALA A 204 -4.15 17.81 0.69
N VAL A 205 -5.03 18.03 1.68
CA VAL A 205 -5.59 19.35 1.96
C VAL A 205 -4.53 20.29 2.52
N TYR A 206 -3.61 19.79 3.34
CA TYR A 206 -2.55 20.60 3.94
C TYR A 206 -1.53 21.08 2.89
N ALA A 207 -1.12 20.20 1.99
CA ALA A 207 -0.27 20.56 0.85
C ALA A 207 -0.95 21.58 -0.06
N LEU A 208 -2.24 21.40 -0.36
CA LEU A 208 -3.02 22.37 -1.15
C LEU A 208 -3.11 23.73 -0.45
N ALA A 209 -3.41 23.75 0.85
CA ALA A 209 -3.50 24.99 1.62
C ALA A 209 -2.16 25.73 1.68
N LYS A 210 -1.03 25.00 1.73
CA LYS A 210 0.31 25.58 1.61
C LYS A 210 0.54 26.20 0.24
N ALA A 211 0.18 25.50 -0.84
CA ALA A 211 0.30 26.02 -2.20
C ALA A 211 -0.54 27.29 -2.41
N VAL A 212 -1.78 27.32 -1.93
CA VAL A 212 -2.67 28.51 -1.97
C VAL A 212 -2.04 29.69 -1.23
N ARG A 213 -1.47 29.46 -0.04
CA ARG A 213 -0.82 30.53 0.72
C ARG A 213 0.43 31.07 0.02
N ASN A 214 1.22 30.18 -0.57
CA ASN A 214 2.41 30.59 -1.31
C ASN A 214 2.05 31.37 -2.59
N ALA A 215 0.93 31.00 -3.24
CA ALA A 215 0.43 31.66 -4.44
C ALA A 215 -0.05 33.10 -4.17
N ALA A 216 -0.44 33.42 -2.94
CA ALA A 216 -0.80 34.78 -2.54
C ALA A 216 0.42 35.72 -2.37
N GLY A 217 1.63 35.21 -2.62
CA GLY A 217 2.88 35.95 -2.46
C GLY A 217 3.25 36.21 -0.98
N PRO A 218 4.45 36.76 -0.73
CA PRO A 218 4.93 37.02 0.64
C PRO A 218 4.05 38.01 1.43
N ALA A 219 3.39 38.94 0.74
CA ALA A 219 2.51 39.95 1.33
C ALA A 219 1.04 39.50 1.42
N GLY A 220 0.67 38.40 0.77
CA GLY A 220 -0.70 37.85 0.81
C GLY A 220 -1.72 38.64 -0.01
N ASP A 221 -1.27 39.46 -0.95
CA ASP A 221 -2.08 40.38 -1.76
C ASP A 221 -2.07 40.04 -3.26
N GLU A 222 -1.35 39.00 -3.68
CA GLU A 222 -1.39 38.51 -5.06
C GLU A 222 -2.70 37.77 -5.34
N ASP A 223 -3.23 37.94 -6.55
CA ASP A 223 -4.42 37.23 -7.01
C ASP A 223 -4.14 35.72 -7.13
N VAL A 224 -4.91 34.91 -6.39
CA VAL A 224 -4.76 33.46 -6.38
C VAL A 224 -5.76 32.83 -7.35
N ASP A 225 -5.23 32.26 -8.44
CA ASP A 225 -5.98 31.44 -9.40
C ASP A 225 -5.49 29.99 -9.45
N GLU A 226 -6.16 29.15 -10.24
CA GLU A 226 -5.81 27.72 -10.40
C GLU A 226 -4.37 27.53 -10.90
N ALA A 227 -3.93 28.36 -11.85
CA ALA A 227 -2.60 28.25 -12.44
C ALA A 227 -1.51 28.60 -11.43
N ALA A 228 -1.73 29.62 -10.59
CA ALA A 228 -0.84 30.01 -9.51
C ALA A 228 -0.71 28.88 -8.48
N VAL A 229 -1.84 28.28 -8.06
CA VAL A 229 -1.84 27.16 -7.11
C VAL A 229 -1.13 25.94 -7.69
N HIS A 230 -1.39 25.60 -8.95
CA HIS A 230 -0.71 24.48 -9.62
C HIS A 230 0.80 24.69 -9.70
N ASN A 231 1.24 25.91 -10.06
CA ASN A 231 2.66 26.25 -10.08
C ASN A 231 3.30 26.13 -8.69
N MET A 232 2.59 26.51 -7.63
CA MET A 232 3.08 26.37 -6.25
C MET A 232 3.14 24.91 -5.79
N LEU A 233 2.20 24.06 -6.21
CA LEU A 233 2.26 22.62 -5.95
C LEU A 233 3.51 21.99 -6.56
N LEU A 234 3.85 22.32 -7.81
CA LEU A 234 5.06 21.83 -8.48
C LEU A 234 6.36 22.33 -7.83
N GLN A 235 6.29 23.38 -7.01
CA GLN A 235 7.43 23.94 -6.29
C GLN A 235 7.57 23.40 -4.85
N LEU A 236 6.64 22.58 -4.36
CA LEU A 236 6.78 21.98 -3.03
C LEU A 236 8.03 21.10 -2.96
N GLY A 237 8.90 21.39 -2.00
CA GLY A 237 10.21 20.75 -1.89
C GLY A 237 11.28 21.28 -2.85
N GLN A 238 11.02 22.36 -3.60
CA GLN A 238 12.01 22.94 -4.51
C GLN A 238 12.55 24.28 -3.96
N GLY A 239 13.82 24.56 -4.25
CA GLY A 239 14.45 25.83 -3.89
C GLY A 239 14.41 26.14 -2.39
N GLN A 240 13.93 27.34 -2.04
CA GLN A 240 13.85 27.82 -0.65
C GLN A 240 12.56 27.39 0.08
N GLY A 241 11.59 26.78 -0.61
CA GLY A 241 10.27 26.48 -0.07
C GLY A 241 10.21 25.27 0.87
N GLY A 242 11.23 24.40 0.83
CA GLY A 242 11.29 23.17 1.63
C GLY A 242 10.14 22.18 1.33
N PRO A 243 10.23 20.93 1.80
CA PRO A 243 9.11 19.99 1.76
C PRO A 243 8.00 20.42 2.72
N VAL A 244 6.77 20.00 2.46
CA VAL A 244 5.69 20.11 3.46
C VAL A 244 5.82 18.96 4.44
N HIS A 245 5.98 19.27 5.73
CA HIS A 245 5.98 18.28 6.81
C HIS A 245 4.56 17.77 7.04
N GLY A 246 4.19 16.68 6.37
CA GLY A 246 2.89 16.02 6.47
C GLY A 246 2.87 14.90 7.51
N LEU A 247 1.70 14.32 7.74
CA LEU A 247 1.50 13.14 8.59
C LEU A 247 2.06 11.87 7.97
N SER A 248 2.20 11.78 6.66
CA SER A 248 2.80 10.64 5.97
C SER A 248 4.29 10.80 5.69
N GLY A 249 4.92 11.82 6.28
CA GLY A 249 6.29 12.23 6.02
C GLY A 249 6.38 13.50 5.18
N GLU A 250 7.58 13.78 4.67
CA GLU A 250 7.83 14.94 3.82
C GLU A 250 7.10 14.82 2.47
N ILE A 251 6.39 15.88 2.10
CA ILE A 251 5.69 15.99 0.83
C ILE A 251 6.47 16.95 -0.07
N ALA A 252 7.03 16.38 -1.13
CA ALA A 252 7.75 17.09 -2.18
C ALA A 252 7.49 16.44 -3.53
N PHE A 253 7.56 17.24 -4.60
CA PHE A 253 7.32 16.77 -5.96
C PHE A 253 8.50 17.06 -6.88
N ASP A 254 8.66 16.24 -7.91
CA ASP A 254 9.53 16.55 -9.04
C ASP A 254 8.82 17.46 -10.06
N SER A 255 9.54 17.85 -11.11
CA SER A 255 9.02 18.70 -12.21
C SER A 255 7.80 18.14 -12.95
N ARG A 256 7.44 16.86 -12.74
CA ARG A 256 6.26 16.21 -13.33
C ARG A 256 5.15 15.96 -12.31
N GLY A 257 5.28 16.50 -11.10
CA GLY A 257 4.31 16.30 -10.01
C GLY A 257 4.41 14.92 -9.35
N ARG A 258 5.47 14.15 -9.59
CA ARG A 258 5.65 12.83 -8.95
C ARG A 258 6.25 13.01 -7.56
N PRO A 259 5.79 12.27 -6.53
CA PRO A 259 6.42 12.29 -5.22
C PRO A 259 7.90 11.91 -5.32
N ARG A 260 8.76 12.61 -4.57
CA ARG A 260 10.20 12.30 -4.46
C ARG A 260 10.59 12.01 -3.00
N ASP A 261 11.61 11.17 -2.82
CA ASP A 261 12.27 10.89 -1.52
C ASP A 261 11.27 10.57 -0.39
N ARG A 262 10.18 9.89 -0.73
CA ARG A 262 9.08 9.63 0.18
C ARG A 262 9.26 8.32 0.90
N ALA A 263 9.22 8.37 2.23
CA ALA A 263 9.15 7.21 3.10
C ALA A 263 7.85 6.41 2.84
N VAL A 264 7.94 5.08 2.84
CA VAL A 264 6.83 4.19 2.52
C VAL A 264 6.64 3.18 3.65
N PRO A 265 5.58 3.29 4.46
CA PRO A 265 5.30 2.32 5.50
C PRO A 265 5.02 0.93 4.90
N LEU A 266 5.71 -0.09 5.42
CA LEU A 266 5.38 -1.48 5.22
C LEU A 266 4.39 -1.90 6.30
N VAL A 267 3.22 -2.36 5.88
CA VAL A 267 2.12 -2.70 6.80
C VAL A 267 1.70 -4.14 6.53
N GLU A 268 1.50 -4.90 7.60
CA GLU A 268 0.90 -6.22 7.54
C GLU A 268 -0.61 -6.14 7.74
N LEU A 269 -1.34 -6.78 6.84
CA LEU A 269 -2.76 -7.04 7.04
C LEU A 269 -2.95 -8.22 7.99
N ARG A 270 -3.75 -8.02 9.03
CA ARG A 270 -4.08 -9.07 10.01
C ARG A 270 -5.59 -9.36 10.00
N PRO A 271 -6.02 -10.62 10.12
CA PRO A 271 -7.43 -10.95 10.27
C PRO A 271 -8.00 -10.52 11.64
N GLU A 272 -7.13 -10.30 12.63
CA GLU A 272 -7.46 -9.93 14.00
C GLU A 272 -8.21 -8.57 14.08
N PRO A 273 -9.45 -8.54 14.62
CA PRO A 273 -10.22 -7.30 14.77
C PRO A 273 -9.46 -6.21 15.52
N GLY A 274 -9.44 -5.00 14.95
CA GLY A 274 -8.75 -3.84 15.54
C GLY A 274 -7.22 -3.85 15.39
N ARG A 275 -6.65 -4.86 14.71
CA ARG A 275 -5.22 -4.94 14.35
C ARG A 275 -4.99 -5.13 12.86
N HIS A 276 -6.02 -4.86 12.05
CA HIS A 276 -6.04 -5.05 10.61
C HIS A 276 -4.88 -4.41 9.85
N TYR A 277 -4.30 -3.33 10.38
CA TYR A 277 -3.19 -2.61 9.77
C TYR A 277 -2.06 -2.55 10.81
N THR A 278 -1.19 -3.55 10.80
CA THR A 278 -0.07 -3.63 11.75
C THR A 278 1.18 -3.10 11.08
N TYR A 279 1.71 -1.98 11.59
CA TYR A 279 3.01 -1.45 11.16
C TYR A 279 4.13 -2.47 11.29
N ARG A 280 4.97 -2.58 10.26
CA ARG A 280 6.17 -3.42 10.28
C ARG A 280 7.43 -2.58 10.22
N ASP A 281 7.50 -1.65 9.27
CA ASP A 281 8.70 -0.84 9.05
C ASP A 281 8.38 0.41 8.20
N THR A 282 9.35 1.31 8.05
CA THR A 282 9.35 2.38 7.06
C THR A 282 10.48 2.15 6.07
N LEU A 283 10.09 1.93 4.81
CA LEU A 283 11.01 1.66 3.71
C LEU A 283 11.34 2.96 2.96
N TRP A 284 12.60 3.10 2.56
CA TRP A 284 13.09 4.26 1.81
C TRP A 284 13.50 3.81 0.40
N PRO A 285 12.92 4.39 -0.67
CA PRO A 285 13.18 3.98 -2.05
C PRO A 285 14.53 4.41 -2.62
#